data_AF-A0A1G4MK90-F1
#
_entry.id   AF-A0A1G4MK90-F1
#
_cell.length_a   1.000
_cell.length_b   1.000
_cell.length_c   1.000
_cell.angle_alpha   90.00
_cell.angle_beta   90.00
_cell.angle_gamma   90.00
#
_symmetry.space_group_name_H-M   'P 1'
#
loop_
_entity.id
_entity.type
_entity.pdbx_description
1 polymer ?
#
loop_
_entity_poly.entity_id
_entity_poly.type
_entity_poly.pdbx_seq_one_letter_code
_entity_poly.pdbx_strand_id
1 'polypeptide(L)'
;MSNPFDLLGNDVEDATVVTPPPREIVKNNTSSKKADVPPPSANPARANKNRPKPTGNEAAFRDRTAGRKNNKVRDAPDATAPKKSNASRRATDRHSRSGKVDTDKKVRQGWGDDNKELADEAAAERDAQAEIAADQTEEQAPASNKKSLQDYLNEINNNEFNKAPAPKQVEKFDDAELLVKTEEVFAEPTKVKNLKSKQLKTKQFLEFDVSFSDSKPKPRKFDNGPRRGGKPKASKNTNTAEKKPAVNAKNFPSLA
;
A
#
# COMPACT_ATOMS: atom_id res chain seq x y z
N MET A 1 -6.42 -67.93 -20.96
CA MET A 1 -7.22 -67.82 -22.20
C MET A 1 -6.38 -67.09 -23.22
N SER A 2 -5.93 -67.78 -24.25
CA SER A 2 -5.14 -67.25 -25.37
C SER A 2 -6.01 -66.43 -26.32
N ASN A 3 -5.45 -65.38 -26.92
CA ASN A 3 -6.13 -64.55 -27.91
C ASN A 3 -6.40 -65.40 -29.18
N PRO A 4 -7.65 -65.61 -29.60
CA PRO A 4 -7.98 -66.45 -30.76
C PRO A 4 -7.52 -65.86 -32.11
N PHE A 5 -7.16 -64.58 -32.14
CA PHE A 5 -6.62 -63.92 -33.34
C PHE A 5 -5.11 -64.12 -33.53
N ASP A 6 -4.41 -64.70 -32.55
CA ASP A 6 -2.98 -65.05 -32.64
C ASP A 6 -2.73 -66.24 -33.60
N LEU A 7 -3.80 -66.96 -33.97
CA LEU A 7 -3.80 -68.07 -34.94
C LEU A 7 -4.06 -67.61 -36.39
N LEU A 8 -4.49 -66.36 -36.61
CA LEU A 8 -4.49 -65.77 -37.94
C LEU A 8 -3.09 -65.22 -38.17
N GLY A 9 -2.20 -66.09 -38.66
CA GLY A 9 -0.78 -65.87 -38.94
C GLY A 9 -0.50 -64.74 -39.93
N ASN A 10 -0.69 -63.51 -39.45
CA ASN A 10 -0.18 -62.27 -40.03
C ASN A 10 0.72 -61.58 -39.00
N ASP A 11 1.45 -62.37 -38.20
CA ASP A 11 2.69 -61.87 -37.59
C ASP A 11 3.66 -61.57 -38.75
N VAL A 12 4.43 -60.50 -38.62
CA VAL A 12 5.23 -59.93 -39.72
C VAL A 12 6.29 -60.92 -40.22
N GLU A 13 5.95 -61.73 -41.23
CA GLU A 13 6.83 -62.73 -41.89
C GLU A 13 8.05 -62.08 -42.59
N ASP A 14 7.98 -60.78 -42.89
CA ASP A 14 9.08 -60.05 -43.51
C ASP A 14 10.02 -59.44 -42.45
N ALA A 15 10.72 -60.32 -41.72
CA ALA A 15 11.86 -59.89 -40.91
C ALA A 15 12.89 -59.23 -41.83
N THR A 16 13.10 -57.91 -41.67
CA THR A 16 14.07 -57.14 -42.47
C THR A 16 15.43 -57.82 -42.41
N VAL A 17 15.86 -58.43 -43.53
CA VAL A 17 17.16 -59.08 -43.66
C VAL A 17 18.24 -58.06 -43.29
N VAL A 18 19.10 -58.42 -42.34
CA VAL A 18 20.24 -57.59 -41.93
C VAL A 18 21.21 -57.52 -43.11
N THR A 19 21.02 -56.50 -43.94
CA THR A 19 21.97 -56.18 -45.01
C THR A 19 23.13 -55.40 -44.39
N PRO A 20 24.37 -55.80 -44.65
CA PRO A 20 25.52 -55.03 -44.19
C PRO A 20 25.48 -53.64 -44.81
N PRO A 21 26.06 -52.62 -44.14
CA PRO A 21 26.18 -51.30 -44.74
C PRO A 21 26.90 -51.40 -46.10
N PRO A 22 26.53 -50.56 -47.08
CA PRO A 22 27.15 -50.60 -48.40
C PRO A 22 28.65 -50.31 -48.30
N ARG A 23 29.41 -50.87 -49.26
CA ARG A 23 30.85 -50.61 -49.36
C ARG A 23 31.08 -49.12 -49.62
N GLU A 24 32.11 -48.56 -48.99
CA GLU A 24 32.50 -47.16 -49.18
C GLU A 24 33.06 -46.94 -50.58
N ILE A 25 32.36 -46.11 -51.37
CA ILE A 25 32.78 -45.72 -52.72
C ILE A 25 32.98 -44.20 -52.72
N VAL A 26 34.24 -43.77 -52.81
CA VAL A 26 34.61 -42.34 -52.78
C VAL A 26 34.68 -41.78 -54.20
N LYS A 27 33.98 -40.67 -54.45
CA LYS A 27 34.01 -39.99 -55.75
C LYS A 27 35.33 -39.22 -55.92
N ASN A 28 36.11 -39.60 -56.93
CA ASN A 28 37.30 -38.85 -57.33
C ASN A 28 36.92 -37.46 -57.88
N ASN A 29 37.64 -36.43 -57.42
CA ASN A 29 37.53 -35.04 -57.85
C ASN A 29 38.71 -34.69 -58.77
N THR A 30 38.44 -34.08 -59.92
CA THR A 30 39.46 -33.65 -60.91
C THR A 30 40.09 -32.30 -60.58
N SER A 31 39.70 -31.67 -59.47
CA SER A 31 40.25 -30.40 -59.02
C SER A 31 41.76 -30.51 -58.71
N SER A 32 42.53 -29.59 -59.29
CA SER A 32 43.96 -29.43 -59.01
C SER A 32 44.25 -28.73 -57.67
N LYS A 33 43.23 -28.22 -56.96
CA LYS A 33 43.40 -27.40 -55.76
C LYS A 33 43.69 -28.30 -54.56
N LYS A 34 44.76 -27.98 -53.83
CA LYS A 34 45.24 -28.72 -52.65
C LYS A 34 45.09 -27.95 -51.34
N ALA A 35 44.81 -26.65 -51.42
CA ALA A 35 44.58 -25.82 -50.25
C ALA A 35 43.16 -26.01 -49.72
N ASP A 36 43.01 -26.21 -48.42
CA ASP A 36 41.73 -26.18 -47.72
C ASP A 36 41.32 -24.73 -47.43
N VAL A 37 41.10 -23.98 -48.52
CA VAL A 37 40.69 -22.59 -48.47
C VAL A 37 39.39 -22.46 -49.26
N PRO A 38 38.35 -21.81 -48.70
CA PRO A 38 37.11 -21.63 -49.43
C PRO A 38 37.36 -20.84 -50.72
N PRO A 39 36.62 -21.12 -51.80
CA PRO A 39 36.80 -20.41 -53.07
C PRO A 39 36.50 -18.91 -52.89
N PRO A 40 37.04 -18.03 -53.75
CA PRO A 40 36.81 -16.58 -53.65
C PRO A 40 35.32 -16.19 -53.80
N SER A 41 34.49 -17.07 -54.35
CA SER A 41 33.04 -16.89 -54.42
C SER A 41 32.34 -17.00 -53.06
N ALA A 42 32.96 -17.61 -52.05
CA ALA A 42 32.45 -17.76 -50.69
C ALA A 42 32.62 -16.47 -49.85
N ASN A 43 32.25 -15.31 -50.41
CA ASN A 43 32.37 -14.02 -49.75
C ASN A 43 31.11 -13.72 -48.91
N PRO A 44 31.22 -13.53 -47.57
CA PRO A 44 30.07 -13.22 -46.72
C PRO A 44 29.42 -11.87 -47.04
N ALA A 45 30.13 -10.93 -47.67
CA ALA A 45 29.56 -9.65 -48.10
C ALA A 45 28.49 -9.80 -49.21
N ARG A 46 28.48 -10.93 -49.91
CA ARG A 46 27.48 -11.25 -50.95
C ARG A 46 26.18 -11.83 -50.35
N ALA A 47 26.09 -11.99 -49.03
CA ALA A 47 24.91 -12.55 -48.38
C ALA A 47 23.70 -11.61 -48.50
N ASN A 48 22.55 -12.15 -48.93
CA ASN A 48 21.29 -11.40 -48.93
C ASN A 48 20.79 -11.21 -47.49
N LYS A 49 20.86 -9.96 -47.00
CA LYS A 49 20.47 -9.58 -45.64
C LYS A 49 19.00 -9.92 -45.32
N ASN A 50 18.11 -9.82 -46.32
CA ASN A 50 16.68 -10.07 -46.21
C ASN A 50 16.23 -11.28 -47.02
N ARG A 51 17.05 -12.34 -47.07
CA ARG A 51 16.64 -13.62 -47.67
C ARG A 51 15.31 -14.07 -47.05
N PRO A 52 14.36 -14.63 -47.83
CA PRO A 52 13.12 -15.18 -47.31
C PRO A 52 13.39 -16.15 -46.15
N LYS A 53 12.73 -15.91 -45.02
CA LYS A 53 12.82 -16.75 -43.82
C LYS A 53 11.43 -17.29 -43.50
N PRO A 54 11.31 -18.54 -43.02
CA PRO A 54 10.05 -19.01 -42.45
C PRO A 54 9.63 -18.09 -41.30
N THR A 55 8.32 -17.91 -41.11
CA THR A 55 7.73 -17.11 -40.02
C THR A 55 6.67 -17.92 -39.27
N GLY A 56 6.20 -17.43 -38.13
CA GLY A 56 5.17 -18.09 -37.33
C GLY A 56 5.56 -19.50 -36.85
N ASN A 57 4.62 -20.43 -36.90
CA ASN A 57 4.81 -21.81 -36.42
C ASN A 57 5.87 -22.56 -37.24
N GLU A 58 5.93 -22.35 -38.56
CA GLU A 58 6.96 -22.96 -39.41
C GLU A 58 8.36 -22.52 -38.98
N ALA A 59 8.53 -21.25 -38.62
CA ALA A 59 9.81 -20.77 -38.08
C ALA A 59 10.17 -21.44 -36.75
N ALA A 60 9.18 -21.63 -35.86
CA ALA A 60 9.41 -22.23 -34.56
C ALA A 60 9.94 -23.68 -34.66
N PHE A 61 9.44 -24.47 -35.60
CA PHE A 61 9.93 -25.84 -35.83
C PHE A 61 11.23 -25.89 -36.64
N ARG A 62 11.47 -24.92 -37.53
CA ARG A 62 12.71 -24.85 -38.34
C ARG A 62 13.87 -24.18 -37.61
N ASP A 63 13.60 -23.45 -36.52
CA ASP A 63 14.64 -22.81 -35.72
C ASP A 63 15.48 -23.86 -34.97
N ARG A 64 16.71 -24.02 -35.44
CA ARG A 64 17.69 -24.96 -34.90
C ARG A 64 18.24 -24.55 -33.54
N THR A 65 18.01 -23.31 -33.10
CA THR A 65 18.53 -22.78 -31.82
C THR A 65 17.53 -22.91 -30.68
N ALA A 66 16.27 -23.20 -30.98
CA ALA A 66 15.21 -23.41 -29.99
C ALA A 66 15.20 -24.85 -29.45
N GLY A 67 14.43 -25.06 -28.38
CA GLY A 67 14.12 -26.40 -27.86
C GLY A 67 15.02 -26.90 -26.73
N ARG A 68 14.55 -27.97 -26.07
CA ARG A 68 15.16 -28.51 -24.84
C ARG A 68 16.61 -28.96 -25.03
N LYS A 69 16.92 -29.63 -26.15
CA LYS A 69 18.28 -30.15 -26.42
C LYS A 69 19.32 -29.03 -26.40
N ASN A 70 19.01 -27.88 -27.01
CA ASN A 70 19.89 -26.72 -27.06
C ASN A 70 20.00 -26.00 -25.71
N ASN A 71 18.91 -25.91 -24.95
CA ASN A 71 18.96 -25.31 -23.62
C ASN A 71 19.76 -26.17 -22.63
N LYS A 72 19.74 -27.50 -22.77
CA LYS A 72 20.40 -28.41 -21.84
C LYS A 72 21.93 -28.40 -21.96
N VAL A 73 22.46 -28.11 -23.14
CA VAL A 73 23.91 -27.99 -23.39
C VAL A 73 24.46 -26.61 -23.06
N ARG A 74 23.60 -25.63 -22.76
CA ARG A 74 24.00 -24.28 -22.35
C ARG A 74 24.21 -24.24 -20.84
N ASP A 75 25.26 -23.57 -20.40
CA ASP A 75 25.50 -23.34 -18.98
C ASP A 75 24.43 -22.40 -18.39
N ALA A 76 24.05 -22.68 -17.15
CA ALA A 76 23.15 -21.81 -16.41
C ALA A 76 23.91 -20.53 -16.00
N PRO A 77 23.28 -19.35 -16.05
CA PRO A 77 23.93 -18.12 -15.61
C PRO A 77 24.24 -18.15 -14.11
N ASP A 78 25.32 -17.50 -13.69
CA ASP A 78 25.75 -17.48 -12.27
C ASP A 78 24.70 -16.89 -11.32
N ALA A 79 23.83 -16.02 -11.83
CA ALA A 79 22.75 -15.40 -11.09
C ALA A 79 21.56 -16.34 -10.78
N THR A 80 21.56 -17.58 -11.31
CA THR A 80 20.43 -18.51 -11.12
C THR A 80 20.39 -19.13 -9.71
N ALA A 81 21.53 -19.16 -9.00
CA ALA A 81 21.58 -19.62 -7.62
C ALA A 81 21.33 -18.43 -6.68
N PRO A 82 20.16 -18.32 -6.01
CA PRO A 82 19.93 -17.25 -5.06
C PRO A 82 20.83 -17.47 -3.84
N LYS A 83 21.94 -16.73 -3.76
CA LYS A 83 22.62 -16.51 -2.48
C LYS A 83 21.59 -15.86 -1.55
N LYS A 84 21.36 -16.42 -0.35
CA LYS A 84 20.34 -15.94 0.62
C LYS A 84 20.46 -14.42 0.78
N SER A 85 19.60 -13.65 0.11
CA SER A 85 19.79 -12.20 -0.07
C SER A 85 19.43 -11.38 1.16
N ASN A 86 18.98 -12.02 2.25
CA ASN A 86 18.42 -11.33 3.41
C ASN A 86 19.39 -11.22 4.59
N ALA A 87 20.66 -11.64 4.44
CA ALA A 87 21.65 -11.55 5.51
C ALA A 87 22.31 -10.16 5.64
N SER A 88 22.30 -9.35 4.57
CA SER A 88 23.10 -8.12 4.50
C SER A 88 22.73 -7.07 5.56
N ARG A 89 21.48 -7.06 6.06
CA ARG A 89 21.01 -6.07 7.04
C ARG A 89 20.89 -6.61 8.47
N ARG A 90 20.95 -7.93 8.67
CA ARG A 90 20.77 -8.53 10.01
C ARG A 90 21.89 -8.13 10.97
N ALA A 91 23.11 -8.00 10.46
CA ALA A 91 24.26 -7.63 11.30
C ALA A 91 24.18 -6.21 11.87
N THR A 92 23.37 -5.32 11.28
CA THR A 92 23.26 -3.91 11.70
C THR A 92 21.93 -3.57 12.34
N ASP A 93 21.15 -4.57 12.78
CA ASP A 93 19.78 -4.36 13.27
C ASP A 93 19.74 -3.56 14.59
N ARG A 94 20.71 -3.80 15.48
CA ARG A 94 20.84 -3.03 16.73
C ARG A 94 21.47 -1.65 16.55
N HIS A 95 21.93 -1.31 15.34
CA HIS A 95 22.54 -0.03 15.04
C HIS A 95 21.50 0.89 14.39
N SER A 96 21.06 1.88 15.16
CA SER A 96 20.14 2.89 14.64
C SER A 96 20.76 3.61 13.44
N ARG A 97 20.05 3.59 12.31
CA ARG A 97 20.44 4.32 11.08
C ARG A 97 19.84 5.72 11.02
N SER A 98 19.05 6.10 12.02
CA SER A 98 18.34 7.39 12.03
C SER A 98 19.30 8.58 12.15
N GLY A 99 20.52 8.36 12.64
CA GLY A 99 21.48 9.43 12.94
C GLY A 99 20.99 10.35 14.07
N LYS A 100 19.91 9.97 14.77
CA LYS A 100 19.31 10.71 15.87
C LYS A 100 19.51 9.91 17.14
N VAL A 101 20.05 10.56 18.16
CA VAL A 101 20.20 10.05 19.51
C VAL A 101 19.56 11.06 20.45
N ASP A 102 18.72 10.57 21.35
CA ASP A 102 18.08 11.41 22.35
C ASP A 102 19.09 11.78 23.45
N THR A 103 18.89 12.93 24.07
CA THR A 103 19.76 13.38 25.17
C THR A 103 19.16 13.00 26.52
N ASP A 104 20.02 12.71 27.50
CA ASP A 104 19.58 12.31 28.84
C ASP A 104 18.65 13.34 29.48
N LYS A 105 18.86 14.63 29.23
CA LYS A 105 17.94 15.69 29.68
C LYS A 105 16.53 15.47 29.13
N LYS A 106 16.38 15.17 27.84
CA LYS A 106 15.07 14.97 27.22
C LYS A 106 14.39 13.71 27.77
N VAL A 107 15.16 12.64 27.98
CA VAL A 107 14.66 11.41 28.60
C VAL A 107 14.18 11.69 30.02
N ARG A 108 15.00 12.34 30.85
CA ARG A 108 14.69 12.67 32.24
C ARG A 108 13.48 13.59 32.40
N GLN A 109 13.30 14.55 31.50
CA GLN A 109 12.12 15.44 31.54
C GLN A 109 10.84 14.72 31.11
N GLY A 110 10.93 13.70 30.26
CA GLY A 110 9.77 12.93 29.79
C GLY A 110 9.36 11.80 30.72
N TRP A 111 10.32 11.17 31.41
CA TRP A 111 10.10 9.95 32.18
C TRP A 111 10.46 10.07 33.67
N GLY A 112 10.97 11.22 34.11
CA GLY A 112 11.52 11.36 35.46
C GLY A 112 13.02 11.05 35.54
N ASP A 113 13.63 11.37 36.67
CA ASP A 113 15.04 11.09 36.97
C ASP A 113 15.14 10.56 38.38
N ASP A 114 15.90 9.47 38.57
CA ASP A 114 16.04 8.78 39.86
C ASP A 114 16.51 9.72 40.99
N ASN A 115 17.20 10.81 40.65
CA ASN A 115 17.65 11.84 41.60
C ASN A 115 16.51 12.65 42.25
N LYS A 116 15.31 12.64 41.65
CA LYS A 116 14.16 13.43 42.10
C LYS A 116 13.02 12.60 42.67
N GLU A 117 13.19 11.28 42.75
CA GLU A 117 12.17 10.32 43.22
C GLU A 117 11.52 10.74 44.54
N LEU A 118 12.30 11.14 45.56
CA LEU A 118 11.74 11.57 46.86
C LEU A 118 10.77 12.77 46.72
N ALA A 119 11.10 13.73 45.87
CA ALA A 119 10.24 14.89 45.65
C ALA A 119 8.95 14.50 44.91
N ASP A 120 9.06 13.58 43.95
CA ASP A 120 7.92 13.06 43.20
C ASP A 120 7.03 12.18 44.09
N GLU A 121 7.58 11.33 44.96
CA GLU A 121 6.85 10.57 45.98
C GLU A 121 6.10 11.49 46.95
N ALA A 122 6.77 12.53 47.46
CA ALA A 122 6.13 13.47 48.38
C ALA A 122 5.04 14.31 47.70
N ALA A 123 5.16 14.60 46.40
CA ALA A 123 4.10 15.27 45.63
C ALA A 123 2.92 14.31 45.41
N ALA A 124 3.19 13.07 45.00
CA ALA A 124 2.18 12.05 44.79
C ALA A 124 1.40 11.72 46.09
N GLU A 125 2.08 11.69 47.24
CA GLU A 125 1.41 11.50 48.53
C GLU A 125 0.45 12.66 48.85
N ARG A 126 0.87 13.91 48.57
CA ARG A 126 -0.01 15.08 48.75
C ARG A 126 -1.20 15.03 47.80
N ASP A 127 -1.00 14.63 46.57
CA ASP A 127 -2.08 14.48 45.60
C ASP A 127 -3.06 13.39 46.05
N ALA A 128 -2.56 12.24 46.53
CA ALA A 128 -3.41 11.18 47.09
C ALA A 128 -4.21 11.65 48.31
N GLN A 129 -3.60 12.43 49.21
CA GLN A 129 -4.30 13.02 50.35
C GLN A 129 -5.37 14.04 49.91
N ALA A 130 -5.08 14.83 48.88
CA ALA A 130 -6.03 15.78 48.30
C ALA A 130 -7.22 15.07 47.63
N GLU A 131 -6.97 13.97 46.91
CA GLU A 131 -8.02 13.11 46.33
C GLU A 131 -8.90 12.48 47.43
N ILE A 132 -8.31 11.94 48.51
CA ILE A 132 -9.09 11.41 49.65
C ILE A 132 -9.95 12.51 50.28
N ALA A 133 -9.41 13.72 50.45
CA ALA A 133 -10.16 14.83 50.99
C ALA A 133 -11.29 15.27 50.04
N ALA A 134 -11.04 15.28 48.73
CA ALA A 134 -12.04 15.58 47.70
C ALA A 134 -13.18 14.53 47.72
N ASP A 135 -12.85 13.25 47.76
CA ASP A 135 -13.82 12.14 47.86
C ASP A 135 -14.67 12.24 49.14
N GLN A 136 -14.08 12.58 50.28
CA GLN A 136 -14.81 12.81 51.53
C GLN A 136 -15.77 14.01 51.43
N THR A 137 -15.39 15.07 50.72
CA THR A 137 -16.29 16.20 50.45
C THR A 137 -17.36 15.91 49.41
N GLU A 138 -17.15 14.96 48.49
CA GLU A 138 -18.20 14.51 47.56
C GLU A 138 -19.21 13.57 48.23
N GLU A 139 -18.80 12.74 49.20
CA GLU A 139 -19.71 11.96 50.05
C GLU A 139 -20.47 12.82 51.06
N GLN A 140 -19.88 13.92 51.53
CA GLN A 140 -20.59 14.98 52.27
C GLN A 140 -21.16 16.02 51.31
N ALA A 141 -22.19 15.63 50.55
CA ALA A 141 -23.02 16.59 49.82
C ALA A 141 -23.36 17.77 50.75
N PRO A 142 -23.05 19.03 50.38
CA PRO A 142 -23.28 20.17 51.24
C PRO A 142 -24.77 20.19 51.57
N ALA A 143 -25.11 20.13 52.87
CA ALA A 143 -26.48 20.18 53.37
C ALA A 143 -27.20 21.31 52.66
N SER A 144 -28.00 20.95 51.65
CA SER A 144 -28.52 21.92 50.72
C SER A 144 -29.60 22.69 51.47
N ASN A 145 -29.40 23.99 51.66
CA ASN A 145 -30.46 24.92 52.06
C ASN A 145 -31.49 25.10 50.92
N LYS A 146 -31.92 24.00 50.31
CA LYS A 146 -32.88 23.92 49.21
C LYS A 146 -34.14 23.29 49.80
N LYS A 147 -35.22 24.07 49.85
CA LYS A 147 -36.56 23.57 50.18
C LYS A 147 -36.87 22.41 49.23
N SER A 148 -37.51 21.36 49.73
CA SER A 148 -37.93 20.26 48.87
C SER A 148 -38.95 20.78 47.84
N LEU A 149 -39.02 20.15 46.66
CA LEU A 149 -40.00 20.51 45.65
C LEU A 149 -41.42 20.45 46.23
N GLN A 150 -41.68 19.49 47.12
CA GLN A 150 -42.95 19.35 47.84
C GLN A 150 -43.22 20.55 48.75
N ASP A 151 -42.24 21.00 49.52
CA ASP A 151 -42.40 22.19 50.37
C ASP A 151 -42.66 23.45 49.54
N TYR A 152 -41.99 23.59 48.39
CA TYR A 152 -42.22 24.71 47.47
C TYR A 152 -43.63 24.66 46.85
N LEU A 153 -44.11 23.48 46.46
CA LEU A 153 -45.49 23.32 45.95
C LEU A 153 -46.53 23.59 47.03
N ASN A 154 -46.28 23.17 48.26
CA ASN A 154 -47.17 23.45 49.39
C ASN A 154 -47.22 24.95 49.69
N GLU A 155 -46.09 25.65 49.60
CA GLU A 155 -46.01 27.11 49.76
C GLU A 155 -46.78 27.84 48.64
N ILE A 156 -46.73 27.36 47.39
CA ILE A 156 -47.54 27.88 46.28
C ILE A 156 -49.04 27.65 46.52
N ASN A 157 -49.42 26.44 46.95
CA ASN A 157 -50.83 26.05 47.12
C ASN A 157 -51.48 26.75 48.33
N ASN A 158 -50.71 27.00 49.38
CA ASN A 158 -51.16 27.73 50.56
C ASN A 158 -51.13 29.26 50.37
N ASN A 159 -50.64 29.75 49.23
CA ASN A 159 -50.61 31.17 48.93
C ASN A 159 -52.03 31.64 48.57
N GLU A 160 -52.68 32.35 49.50
CA GLU A 160 -54.09 32.73 49.41
C GLU A 160 -54.45 33.62 48.22
N PHE A 161 -53.44 34.19 47.56
CA PHE A 161 -53.58 35.00 46.36
C PHE A 161 -53.96 34.20 45.09
N ASN A 162 -53.80 32.86 45.09
CA ASN A 162 -54.14 32.01 43.95
C ASN A 162 -55.53 31.34 44.05
N LYS A 163 -56.33 31.65 45.08
CA LYS A 163 -57.70 31.12 45.19
C LYS A 163 -58.60 31.86 44.20
N ALA A 164 -59.14 31.15 43.21
CA ALA A 164 -60.13 31.71 42.30
C ALA A 164 -61.38 32.16 43.09
N PRO A 165 -61.89 33.39 42.91
CA PRO A 165 -63.07 33.85 43.62
C PRO A 165 -64.30 33.04 43.19
N ALA A 166 -65.05 32.51 44.16
CA ALA A 166 -66.31 31.82 43.87
C ALA A 166 -67.31 32.80 43.22
N PRO A 167 -67.97 32.44 42.10
CA PRO A 167 -68.91 33.34 41.43
C PRO A 167 -70.14 33.57 42.32
N LYS A 168 -70.40 34.84 42.65
CA LYS A 168 -71.68 35.26 43.24
C LYS A 168 -72.74 35.24 42.13
N GLN A 169 -73.88 34.62 42.37
CA GLN A 169 -75.00 34.59 41.42
C GLN A 169 -75.55 36.02 41.26
N VAL A 170 -75.63 36.50 40.03
CA VAL A 170 -76.22 37.80 39.66
C VAL A 170 -77.51 37.52 38.88
N GLU A 171 -78.60 38.17 39.29
CA GLU A 171 -79.91 38.14 38.62
C GLU A 171 -79.81 38.76 37.22
N LYS A 172 -80.44 38.10 36.24
CA LYS A 172 -80.37 38.50 34.82
C LYS A 172 -81.22 39.74 34.57
N PHE A 173 -80.64 40.75 33.94
CA PHE A 173 -81.36 41.88 33.34
C PHE A 173 -81.35 41.70 31.82
N ASP A 174 -82.53 41.74 31.20
CA ASP A 174 -82.77 41.34 29.80
C ASP A 174 -82.56 42.46 28.75
N ASP A 175 -82.07 43.64 29.13
CA ASP A 175 -81.88 44.79 28.22
C ASP A 175 -80.47 45.39 28.29
N ALA A 176 -79.44 44.59 27.95
CA ALA A 176 -78.08 45.12 27.78
C ALA A 176 -77.36 44.47 26.60
N GLU A 177 -77.05 45.29 25.59
CA GLU A 177 -76.26 44.90 24.42
C GLU A 177 -74.81 44.56 24.84
N LEU A 178 -74.36 43.40 24.37
CA LEU A 178 -73.05 42.82 24.68
C LEU A 178 -71.95 43.56 23.90
N LEU A 179 -71.32 44.54 24.53
CA LEU A 179 -70.11 45.20 24.02
C LEU A 179 -68.91 44.24 24.12
N VAL A 180 -68.66 43.48 23.06
CA VAL A 180 -67.42 42.70 22.89
C VAL A 180 -66.27 43.64 22.61
N LYS A 181 -65.27 43.63 23.49
CA LYS A 181 -64.02 44.36 23.30
C LYS A 181 -63.21 43.68 22.21
N THR A 182 -63.20 44.23 21.00
CA THR A 182 -62.32 43.81 19.90
C THR A 182 -60.93 44.38 20.13
N GLU A 183 -59.96 43.53 20.43
CA GLU A 183 -58.55 43.95 20.51
C GLU A 183 -57.98 44.07 19.10
N GLU A 184 -57.89 45.30 18.60
CA GLU A 184 -57.14 45.61 17.38
C GLU A 184 -55.65 45.66 17.71
N VAL A 185 -54.86 44.81 17.04
CA VAL A 185 -53.39 44.80 17.16
C VAL A 185 -52.84 46.04 16.45
N PHE A 186 -52.59 47.10 17.22
CA PHE A 186 -52.21 48.42 16.70
C PHE A 186 -50.75 48.52 16.17
N ALA A 187 -49.96 47.45 16.21
CA ALA A 187 -48.65 47.41 15.56
C ALA A 187 -48.19 45.97 15.28
N GLU A 188 -47.83 45.68 14.02
CA GLU A 188 -47.20 44.42 13.66
C GLU A 188 -45.79 44.31 14.25
N PRO A 189 -45.38 43.18 14.85
CA PRO A 189 -44.04 43.00 15.39
C PRO A 189 -43.02 42.87 14.26
N THR A 190 -42.36 43.96 13.90
CA THR A 190 -41.41 44.07 12.77
C THR A 190 -40.04 43.43 12.99
N LYS A 191 -39.87 42.58 14.01
CA LYS A 191 -38.55 41.97 14.29
C LYS A 191 -38.63 40.55 14.81
N VAL A 192 -38.69 39.61 13.88
CA VAL A 192 -38.39 38.20 14.12
C VAL A 192 -36.89 38.07 14.40
N LYS A 193 -36.52 37.80 15.66
CA LYS A 193 -35.12 37.48 16.00
C LYS A 193 -34.80 36.10 15.43
N ASN A 194 -34.03 36.06 14.34
CA ASN A 194 -33.46 34.83 13.83
C ASN A 194 -32.46 34.27 14.85
N LEU A 195 -32.89 33.24 15.58
CA LEU A 195 -32.02 32.45 16.43
C LEU A 195 -31.03 31.70 15.52
N LYS A 196 -29.76 32.10 15.58
CA LYS A 196 -28.68 31.41 14.87
C LYS A 196 -28.45 30.07 15.55
N SER A 197 -29.10 29.01 15.07
CA SER A 197 -28.84 27.65 15.54
C SER A 197 -27.42 27.26 15.17
N LYS A 198 -26.59 26.97 16.17
CA LYS A 198 -25.28 26.38 15.95
C LYS A 198 -25.50 24.94 15.50
N GLN A 199 -24.94 24.58 14.35
CA GLN A 199 -25.00 23.22 13.83
C GLN A 199 -24.28 22.28 14.80
N LEU A 200 -25.05 21.41 15.46
CA LEU A 200 -24.51 20.38 16.34
C LEU A 200 -23.62 19.44 15.51
N LYS A 201 -22.45 19.12 16.04
CA LYS A 201 -21.49 18.20 15.41
C LYS A 201 -22.16 16.83 15.27
N THR A 202 -22.52 16.47 14.05
CA THR A 202 -23.05 15.14 13.75
C THR A 202 -21.88 14.17 13.54
N LYS A 203 -22.02 12.96 14.07
CA LYS A 203 -21.05 11.88 13.84
C LYS A 203 -21.23 11.42 12.38
N GLN A 204 -20.25 11.71 11.52
CA GLN A 204 -20.17 11.09 10.20
C GLN A 204 -19.62 9.68 10.37
N PHE A 205 -20.47 8.68 10.12
CA PHE A 205 -20.04 7.31 10.01
C PHE A 205 -19.39 7.12 8.64
N LEU A 206 -18.11 6.74 8.62
CA LEU A 206 -17.43 6.34 7.40
C LEU A 206 -17.77 4.86 7.16
N GLU A 207 -18.68 4.61 6.23
CA GLU A 207 -18.91 3.26 5.71
C GLU A 207 -17.75 2.92 4.77
N PHE A 208 -16.88 2.00 5.19
CA PHE A 208 -15.82 1.49 4.32
C PHE A 208 -16.02 0.00 4.10
N ASP A 209 -16.11 -0.37 2.82
CA ASP A 209 -16.12 -1.76 2.39
C ASP A 209 -14.72 -2.34 2.52
N VAL A 210 -14.53 -3.23 3.49
CA VAL A 210 -13.29 -3.98 3.67
C VAL A 210 -13.25 -5.10 2.64
N SER A 211 -12.63 -4.85 1.48
CA SER A 211 -12.29 -5.93 0.56
C SER A 211 -10.93 -6.52 0.94
N PHE A 212 -10.94 -7.70 1.57
CA PHE A 212 -9.72 -8.48 1.79
C PHE A 212 -9.18 -8.99 0.44
N SER A 213 -7.97 -8.59 0.08
CA SER A 213 -7.35 -8.88 -1.23
C SER A 213 -6.87 -10.33 -1.41
N ASP A 214 -7.15 -11.23 -0.46
CA ASP A 214 -6.64 -12.61 -0.50
C ASP A 214 -7.42 -13.54 -1.44
N SER A 215 -8.54 -13.10 -2.02
CA SER A 215 -9.35 -13.95 -2.93
C SER A 215 -9.56 -13.39 -4.34
N LYS A 216 -8.89 -12.30 -4.75
CA LYS A 216 -9.01 -11.81 -6.13
C LYS A 216 -7.99 -12.54 -7.04
N PRO A 217 -8.43 -13.33 -8.04
CA PRO A 217 -7.51 -13.89 -9.02
C PRO A 217 -6.81 -12.74 -9.76
N LYS A 218 -5.47 -12.76 -9.77
CA LYS A 218 -4.65 -11.78 -10.49
C LYS A 218 -5.13 -11.64 -11.95
N PRO A 219 -5.47 -10.44 -12.44
CA PRO A 219 -5.74 -10.26 -13.86
C PRO A 219 -4.47 -10.56 -14.66
N ARG A 220 -4.61 -11.45 -15.65
CA ARG A 220 -3.56 -11.72 -16.63
C ARG A 220 -3.32 -10.42 -17.42
N LYS A 221 -2.15 -9.80 -17.22
CA LYS A 221 -1.68 -8.67 -18.02
C LYS A 221 -1.54 -9.09 -19.48
N PHE A 222 -2.47 -8.63 -20.32
CA PHE A 222 -2.20 -8.41 -21.74
C PHE A 222 -1.52 -7.04 -21.86
N ASP A 223 -0.19 -7.02 -21.88
CA ASP A 223 0.59 -5.81 -22.20
C ASP A 223 0.76 -5.74 -23.74
N ASN A 224 -0.25 -5.20 -24.43
CA ASN A 224 -0.07 -4.49 -25.69
C ASN A 224 0.02 -3.00 -25.34
N GLY A 225 1.24 -2.44 -25.33
CA GLY A 225 1.53 -1.11 -24.78
C GLY A 225 1.15 0.08 -25.67
N PRO A 226 1.57 1.31 -25.30
CA PRO A 226 1.75 2.41 -26.23
C PRO A 226 3.23 2.71 -26.48
N ARG A 227 3.56 2.75 -27.78
CA ARG A 227 4.81 3.19 -28.39
C ARG A 227 5.23 4.56 -27.86
N ARG A 228 6.38 4.66 -27.19
CA ARG A 228 7.10 5.94 -26.99
C ARG A 228 8.16 6.09 -28.08
N GLY A 229 7.92 7.05 -28.96
CA GLY A 229 8.86 7.48 -29.99
C GLY A 229 10.18 7.96 -29.40
N GLY A 230 11.27 7.44 -29.95
CA GLY A 230 12.61 7.93 -29.69
C GLY A 230 12.86 9.23 -30.45
N LYS A 231 13.28 10.27 -29.74
CA LYS A 231 14.02 11.39 -30.34
C LYS A 231 15.50 11.00 -30.45
N PRO A 232 16.20 11.30 -31.56
CA PRO A 232 17.61 10.98 -31.71
C PRO A 232 18.46 11.90 -30.81
N LYS A 233 19.40 11.32 -30.06
CA LYS A 233 20.45 12.08 -29.37
C LYS A 233 21.42 12.63 -30.41
N ALA A 234 21.60 13.94 -30.42
CA ALA A 234 22.68 14.62 -31.11
C ALA A 234 24.03 14.19 -30.52
N SER A 235 24.95 13.79 -31.40
CA SER A 235 26.35 13.57 -31.09
C SER A 235 27.01 14.88 -30.66
N LYS A 236 27.57 14.92 -29.46
CA LYS A 236 28.57 15.94 -29.10
C LYS A 236 29.88 15.25 -28.78
N ASN A 237 30.79 15.41 -29.72
CA ASN A 237 32.20 15.07 -29.66
C ASN A 237 32.84 15.90 -28.54
N THR A 238 33.40 15.26 -27.51
CA THR A 238 34.43 15.88 -26.66
C THR A 238 35.53 14.86 -26.41
N ASN A 239 36.59 14.97 -27.21
CA ASN A 239 37.90 14.46 -26.87
C ASN A 239 38.39 15.17 -25.60
N THR A 240 38.37 14.47 -24.47
CA THR A 240 39.19 14.79 -23.30
C THR A 240 39.88 13.51 -22.88
N ALA A 241 41.06 13.29 -23.46
CA ALA A 241 42.00 12.30 -22.99
C ALA A 241 42.47 12.72 -21.59
N GLU A 242 42.13 11.92 -20.58
CA GLU A 242 42.65 12.05 -19.23
C GLU A 242 44.18 11.82 -19.26
N LYS A 243 44.94 12.89 -19.09
CA LYS A 243 46.38 12.82 -18.82
C LYS A 243 46.58 12.20 -17.44
N LYS A 244 47.27 11.06 -17.39
CA LYS A 244 47.82 10.50 -16.15
C LYS A 244 48.74 11.54 -15.47
N PRO A 245 48.69 11.72 -14.14
CA PRO A 245 49.58 12.66 -13.47
C PRO A 245 51.03 12.18 -13.54
N ALA A 246 51.93 13.09 -13.92
CA ALA A 246 53.38 12.85 -13.90
C ALA A 246 53.87 12.77 -12.44
N VAL A 247 54.61 11.72 -12.11
CA VAL A 247 55.21 11.51 -10.80
C VAL A 247 56.41 12.46 -10.66
N ASN A 248 56.21 13.60 -9.99
CA ASN A 248 57.27 14.56 -9.69
C ASN A 248 57.56 14.57 -8.19
N ALA A 249 58.85 14.64 -7.83
CA ALA A 249 59.41 14.54 -6.47
C ALA A 249 58.96 15.63 -5.47
N LYS A 250 57.99 16.48 -5.84
CA LYS A 250 57.41 17.53 -4.98
C LYS A 250 56.19 17.08 -4.16
N ASN A 251 55.71 15.84 -4.38
CA ASN A 251 54.49 15.30 -3.75
C ASN A 251 54.77 14.15 -2.75
N PHE A 252 56.00 14.01 -2.25
CA PHE A 252 56.30 13.05 -1.19
C PHE A 252 56.52 13.78 0.14
N PRO A 253 55.53 13.81 1.06
CA PRO A 253 55.72 14.31 2.40
C PRO A 253 56.35 13.19 3.25
N SER A 254 57.68 13.07 3.21
CA SER A 254 58.52 12.47 4.27
C SER A 254 59.97 12.43 3.81
N LEU A 255 60.67 13.55 4.03
CA LEU A 255 62.11 13.65 4.28
C LEU A 255 62.36 15.08 4.77
N ALA A 256 61.94 15.32 6.01
CA ALA A 256 62.36 16.40 6.89
C ALA A 256 62.21 15.89 8.32
#